data_AF-A0A7L1GPR4-F1
#
_entry.id   AF-A0A7L1GPR4-F1
#
_cell.length_a   1.000
_cell.length_b   1.000
_cell.length_c   1.000
_cell.angle_alpha   90.00
_cell.angle_beta   90.00
_cell.angle_gamma   90.00
#
_symmetry.space_group_name_H-M   'P 1'
#
loop_
_entity.id
_entity.type
_entity.pdbx_description
1 polymer ?
#
loop_
_entity_poly.entity_id
_entity_poly.type
_entity_poly.pdbx_seq_one_letter_code
_entity_poly.pdbx_strand_id
1 'polypeptide(L)' 'RVDRPCCDDVALAAAHGLELVLLKPQSLMSLSSLSVTSANEQLIYRLHPEDIYLVHNDLDKALGKVAFKVGGSTR' A
#
# COMPACT_ATOMS: atom_id res chain seq x y z
N ARG A 1 -15.43 -4.11 21.47
CA ARG A 1 -15.42 -3.59 20.09
C ARG A 1 -14.25 -4.29 19.43
N VAL A 2 -14.53 -5.33 18.62
CA VAL A 2 -13.54 -6.35 18.23
C VAL A 2 -12.58 -5.77 17.21
N ASP A 3 -11.28 -5.81 17.54
CA ASP A 3 -10.18 -5.66 16.60
C ASP A 3 -10.36 -6.70 15.51
N ARG A 4 -10.91 -6.28 14.36
CA ARG A 4 -10.97 -7.12 13.19
C ARG A 4 -9.61 -6.92 12.52
N PRO A 5 -8.65 -7.87 12.60
CA PRO A 5 -7.41 -7.74 11.86
C PRO A 5 -7.82 -7.52 10.41
N CYS A 6 -7.29 -6.45 9.82
CA CYS A 6 -7.47 -6.17 8.41
C CYS A 6 -7.18 -7.48 7.66
N CYS A 7 -8.11 -7.97 6.84
CA CYS A 7 -8.01 -9.29 6.19
C CYS A 7 -6.93 -9.32 5.10
N ASP A 8 -5.86 -8.56 5.27
CA ASP A 8 -4.83 -8.34 4.28
C ASP A 8 -3.56 -9.09 4.68
N ASP A 9 -2.82 -9.56 3.69
CA ASP A 9 -1.54 -10.19 3.95
C ASP A 9 -0.51 -9.10 4.28
N VAL A 10 0.09 -9.20 5.46
CA VAL A 10 1.11 -8.28 5.94
C VAL A 10 2.42 -9.03 6.12
N ALA A 11 3.51 -8.46 5.61
CA ALA A 11 4.86 -8.94 5.87
C ALA A 11 5.76 -7.80 6.35
N LEU A 12 6.63 -8.08 7.32
CA LEU A 12 7.69 -7.19 7.74
C LEU A 12 8.99 -7.57 7.03
N ALA A 13 9.73 -6.57 6.56
CA ALA A 13 11.01 -6.75 5.90
C ALA A 13 12.00 -5.68 6.36
N ALA A 14 13.30 -5.96 6.22
CA ALA A 14 14.35 -4.97 6.41
C ALA A 14 15.15 -4.83 5.13
N ALA A 15 15.32 -3.61 4.64
CA ALA A 15 16.15 -3.33 3.47
C ALA A 15 16.84 -1.97 3.62
N HIS A 16 18.12 -1.90 3.28
CA HIS A 16 18.91 -0.66 3.32
C HIS A 16 18.85 0.09 4.67
N GLY A 17 18.73 -0.65 5.78
CA GLY A 17 18.62 -0.06 7.13
C GLY A 17 17.24 0.49 7.48
N LEU A 18 16.23 0.27 6.63
CA LEU A 18 14.84 0.64 6.88
C LEU A 18 14.01 -0.60 7.24
N GLU A 19 13.10 -0.43 8.19
CA GLU A 19 12.02 -1.39 8.44
C GLU A 19 10.86 -1.08 7.48
N LEU A 20 10.42 -2.11 6.77
CA LEU A 20 9.40 -2.02 5.74
C LEU A 20 8.19 -2.86 6.14
N VAL A 21 7.01 -2.29 5.89
CA VAL A 21 5.73 -2.99 5.98
C VAL A 21 5.24 -3.22 4.56
N LEU A 22 5.14 -4.48 4.16
CA LEU A 22 4.57 -4.89 2.89
C LEU A 22 3.12 -5.28 3.12
N LEU A 23 2.19 -4.56 2.51
CA LEU A 23 0.76 -4.81 2.59
C LEU A 23 0.24 -5.29 1.24
N LYS A 24 -0.41 -6.44 1.20
CA LYS A 24 -1.17 -6.92 0.05
C LYS A 24 -2.65 -7.00 0.42
N PRO A 25 -3.47 -6.05 -0.07
CA PRO A 25 -4.90 -6.09 0.18
C PRO A 25 -5.53 -7.37 -0.39
N GLN A 26 -6.33 -8.07 0.40
CA GLN A 26 -7.17 -9.19 -0.10
C GLN A 26 -8.55 -8.69 -0.58
N SER A 27 -8.84 -7.40 -0.38
CA SER A 27 -10.04 -6.74 -0.87
C SER A 27 -10.00 -6.56 -2.40
N LEU A 28 -11.19 -6.49 -3.00
CA LEU A 28 -11.36 -6.17 -4.42
C LEU A 28 -10.69 -4.82 -4.75
N MET A 29 -10.05 -4.70 -5.92
CA MET A 29 -9.20 -3.54 -6.23
C MET A 29 -9.89 -2.18 -6.06
N SER A 30 -11.21 -2.11 -6.30
CA SER A 30 -12.03 -0.90 -6.10
C SER A 30 -12.16 -0.45 -4.64
N LEU A 31 -11.86 -1.34 -3.70
CA LEU A 31 -11.96 -1.13 -2.25
C LEU A 31 -10.59 -1.25 -1.55
N SER A 32 -9.50 -1.37 -2.31
CA SER A 32 -8.13 -1.45 -1.77
C SER A 32 -7.73 -0.20 -0.98
N SER A 33 -8.25 0.97 -1.35
CA SER A 33 -8.03 2.23 -0.64
C SER A 33 -8.56 2.19 0.80
N LEU A 34 -9.66 1.50 1.06
CA LEU A 34 -10.21 1.34 2.42
C LEU A 34 -9.32 0.46 3.29
N SER A 35 -8.65 -0.53 2.72
CA SER A 35 -7.68 -1.38 3.43
C SER A 35 -6.43 -0.58 3.82
N VAL A 36 -5.89 0.25 2.91
CA VAL A 36 -4.74 1.13 3.19
C VAL A 36 -5.10 2.16 4.27
N THR A 37 -6.25 2.83 4.13
CA THR A 37 -6.73 3.77 5.16
C THR A 37 -6.99 3.06 6.48
N SER A 38 -7.59 1.87 6.46
CA SER A 38 -7.79 1.05 7.66
C SER A 38 -6.46 0.69 8.32
N ALA A 39 -5.43 0.27 7.58
CA ALA A 39 -4.11 -0.04 8.11
C ALA A 39 -3.42 1.20 8.73
N ASN A 40 -3.67 2.39 8.17
CA ASN A 40 -3.13 3.64 8.70
C ASN A 40 -3.91 4.12 9.95
N GLU A 41 -5.24 4.11 9.89
CA GLU A 41 -6.15 4.57 10.95
C GLU A 41 -6.23 3.60 12.14
N GLN A 42 -6.12 2.29 11.89
CA GLN A 42 -6.16 1.25 12.93
C GLN A 42 -4.83 1.05 13.67
N LEU A 43 -3.92 2.02 13.62
CA LEU A 43 -2.88 2.17 14.63
C LEU A 43 -1.86 1.01 14.69
N ILE A 44 -1.25 0.62 13.57
CA ILE A 44 -0.05 -0.25 13.61
C ILE A 44 1.23 0.51 13.24
N TYR A 45 1.19 1.49 12.32
CA TYR A 45 2.43 2.09 11.79
C TYR A 45 2.49 3.63 11.71
N ARG A 46 1.38 4.37 11.96
CA ARG A 46 1.33 5.86 11.93
C ARG A 46 2.12 6.48 10.76
N LEU A 47 1.90 5.97 9.55
CA LEU A 47 2.70 6.34 8.38
C LEU A 47 2.24 7.69 7.84
N HIS A 48 3.20 8.54 7.46
CA HIS A 48 2.87 9.73 6.68
C HIS A 48 2.65 9.36 5.21
N PRO A 49 1.80 10.09 4.45
CA PRO A 49 1.55 9.80 3.04
C PRO A 49 2.81 9.72 2.18
N GLU A 50 3.81 10.54 2.49
CA GLU A 50 5.13 10.55 1.85
C GLU A 50 5.93 9.24 2.03
N ASP A 51 5.63 8.45 3.05
CA ASP A 51 6.29 7.17 3.35
C ASP A 51 5.53 5.97 2.77
N ILE A 52 4.38 6.20 2.10
CA ILE A 52 3.54 5.15 1.53
C ILE A 52 3.80 5.03 0.03
N TYR A 53 4.27 3.85 -0.39
CA TYR A 53 4.50 3.53 -1.80
C TYR A 53 3.42 2.56 -2.29
N LEU A 54 2.69 2.96 -3.33
CA LEU A 54 1.71 2.11 -4.01
C LEU A 54 2.31 1.53 -5.28
N VAL A 55 2.38 0.20 -5.36
CA VAL A 55 2.76 -0.51 -6.59
C VAL A 55 1.49 -0.97 -7.29
N HIS A 56 1.26 -0.47 -8.50
CA HIS A 56 0.13 -0.86 -9.34
C HIS A 56 0.57 -1.05 -10.80
N ASN A 57 -0.25 -1.75 -11.58
CA ASN A 57 -0.06 -1.80 -13.03
C ASN A 57 -0.49 -0.46 -13.66
N ASP A 58 0.26 -0.04 -14.66
CA ASP A 58 -0.01 1.18 -15.44
C ASP A 58 -0.25 0.76 -16.89
N LEU A 59 -1.47 0.99 -17.38
CA LEU A 59 -1.89 0.60 -18.73
C LEU A 59 -1.42 1.58 -19.80
N ASP A 60 -1.00 2.79 -19.41
CA ASP A 60 -0.50 3.81 -20.33
C ASP A 60 0.99 3.60 -20.67
N LYS A 61 1.67 2.70 -19.96
CA LYS A 61 3.08 2.34 -20.18
C LYS A 61 3.21 1.03 -20.97
N ALA A 62 4.19 1.01 -21.87
CA ALA A 62 4.55 -0.20 -22.61
C ALA A 62 5.02 -1.31 -21.65
N LEU A 63 4.80 -2.57 -22.05
CA LEU A 63 5.22 -3.76 -21.30
C LEU A 63 6.72 -3.70 -20.94
N GLY A 64 7.04 -4.07 -19.70
CA GLY A 64 8.41 -4.03 -19.18
C GLY A 64 8.91 -2.64 -18.78
N LYS A 65 8.10 -1.59 -18.91
CA LYS A 65 8.43 -0.25 -18.40
C LYS A 65 7.89 -0.07 -16.99
N VAL A 66 8.71 0.57 -16.15
CA VAL A 66 8.37 0.95 -14.76
C VAL A 66 8.65 2.44 -14.61
N ALA A 67 7.88 3.14 -13.78
CA ALA A 67 8.15 4.52 -13.41
C ALA A 67 7.77 4.79 -11.96
N PHE A 68 8.42 5.79 -11.38
CA PHE A 68 8.07 6.35 -10.09
C PHE A 68 7.27 7.64 -10.30
N LYS A 69 6.19 7.81 -9.53
CA LYS A 69 5.31 8.98 -9.58
C LYS A 69 4.95 9.38 -8.14
N VAL A 70 5.14 10.65 -7.81
CA VAL A 70 4.68 11.23 -6.54
C VAL A 70 3.41 12.02 -6.81
N GLY A 71 2.29 11.59 -6.23
CA GLY A 71 0.99 12.21 -6.44
C GLY A 71 0.43 12.08 -7.87
N GLY A 72 -0.50 12.98 -8.24
CA GLY A 72 -1.21 12.96 -9.52
C GLY A 72 -2.45 12.07 -9.53
N SER A 73 -3.18 12.09 -10.65
CA SER A 73 -4.39 11.27 -10.82
C SER A 73 -4.04 9.81 -11.11
N THR A 74 -5.00 8.90 -10.92
CA THR A 74 -4.97 7.47 -11.23
C THR A 74 -4.97 7.16 -12.74
N ARG A 75 -4.50 8.11 -13.55
CA ARG A 75 -4.19 7.94 -14.96
C ARG A 75 -2.68 7.91 -15.08
#